data_AF-A0A285ZED0-F1
#
_entry.id   AF-A0A285ZED0-F1
#
_cell.length_a   1.000
_cell.length_b   1.000
_cell.length_c   1.000
_cell.angle_alpha   90.00
_cell.angle_beta   90.00
_cell.angle_gamma   90.00
#
_symmetry.space_group_name_H-M   'P 1'
#
loop_
_entity.id
_entity.type
_entity.pdbx_description
1 polymer ?
#
loop_
_entity_poly.entity_id
_entity_poly.type
_entity_poly.pdbx_seq_one_letter_code
_entity_poly.pdbx_strand_id
1 'polypeptide(L)' 'MGRPATVIILSETEKSELLRRIKLRKGAQDARLRAEIILACAAGESGNDIAQRLGTSKDVVSRWRQRFSK' A
#
# COMPACT_ATOMS: atom_id res chain seq x y z
N MET A 1 -2.72 -20.95 -8.27
CA MET A 1 -2.22 -20.09 -9.37
C MET A 1 -2.26 -18.64 -8.92
N GLY A 2 -1.18 -18.17 -8.29
CA GLY A 2 -1.09 -16.79 -7.78
C GLY A 2 -0.91 -15.84 -8.96
N ARG A 3 -1.93 -15.02 -9.24
CA ARG A 3 -1.85 -13.96 -10.25
C ARG A 3 -0.65 -13.08 -9.88
N PRO A 4 0.34 -12.87 -10.78
CA PRO A 4 1.47 -12.02 -10.46
C PRO A 4 0.90 -10.67 -10.03
N ALA A 5 1.32 -10.22 -8.86
CA ALA A 5 0.96 -8.90 -8.37
C ALA A 5 1.48 -7.90 -9.41
N THR A 6 0.62 -7.42 -10.31
CA THR A 6 0.76 -6.13 -11.00
C THR A 6 1.47 -5.19 -10.04
N VAL A 7 2.75 -4.96 -10.34
CA VAL A 7 3.65 -4.15 -9.54
C VAL A 7 3.09 -2.75 -9.67
N ILE A 8 2.74 -2.14 -8.55
CA ILE A 8 2.37 -0.73 -8.56
C ILE A 8 3.65 0.05 -8.86
N ILE A 9 3.75 0.59 -10.07
CA ILE A 9 4.87 1.45 -10.44
C ILE A 9 4.56 2.83 -9.86
N LEU A 10 5.15 3.12 -8.71
CA LEU A 10 5.07 4.44 -8.09
C LEU A 10 6.18 5.32 -8.65
N SER A 11 5.85 6.53 -9.06
CA SER A 11 6.85 7.57 -9.30
C SER A 11 7.58 7.92 -8.00
N GLU A 12 8.80 8.45 -8.13
CA GLU A 12 9.63 8.84 -6.98
C GLU A 12 8.94 9.91 -6.12
N THR A 13 8.15 10.79 -6.75
CA THR A 13 7.32 11.80 -6.09
C THR A 13 6.19 11.16 -5.27
N GLU A 14 5.47 10.19 -5.84
CA GLU A 14 4.39 9.47 -5.16
C GLU A 14 4.93 8.67 -3.97
N LYS A 15 6.04 7.96 -4.17
CA LYS A 15 6.74 7.22 -3.11
C LYS A 15 7.16 8.16 -1.97
N SER A 16 7.73 9.32 -2.31
CA SER A 16 8.15 10.32 -1.32
C SER A 16 6.97 10.89 -0.55
N GLU A 17 5.83 11.12 -1.20
CA GLU A 17 4.62 11.60 -0.53
C GLU A 17 4.02 10.55 0.41
N LEU A 18 3.98 9.28 0.00
CA LEU A 18 3.53 8.17 0.85
C LEU A 18 4.44 8.01 2.09
N LEU A 19 5.77 8.08 1.90
CA LEU A 19 6.72 8.05 3.01
C LEU A 19 6.56 9.25 3.95
N ARG A 20 6.28 10.44 3.40
CA ARG A 20 5.98 11.64 4.20
C ARG A 20 4.71 11.43 5.04
N ARG A 21 3.66 10.84 4.47
CA ARG A 21 2.41 10.51 5.18
C ARG A 21 2.64 9.52 6.32
N ILE A 22 3.53 8.55 6.17
CA ILE A 22 3.92 7.62 7.25
C ILE A 22 4.66 8.35 8.38
N LYS A 23 5.55 9.29 8.03
CA LYS A 23 6.32 10.07 9.02
C LYS A 23 5.51 11.12 9.76
N LEU A 24 4.35 11.53 9.24
CA LEU A 24 3.51 12.54 9.87
C LEU A 24 2.84 11.96 11.12
N ARG A 25 3.24 12.48 12.29
CA ARG A 25 2.70 12.09 13.61
C ARG A 25 1.27 12.60 13.86
N LYS A 26 0.86 13.68 13.17
CA LYS A 26 -0.51 14.22 13.14
C LYS A 26 -1.14 13.87 11.79
N GLY A 27 -1.67 12.67 11.68
CA GLY A 27 -2.42 12.20 10.52
C GLY A 27 -3.43 11.14 10.95
N ALA A 28 -4.53 11.01 10.20
CA ALA A 28 -5.45 9.91 10.40
C ALA A 28 -4.66 8.59 10.31
N GLN A 29 -4.78 7.70 11.30
CA GLN A 29 -4.12 6.38 11.28
C GLN A 29 -4.36 5.64 9.95
N ASP A 30 -5.54 5.84 9.38
CA ASP A 30 -5.96 5.34 8.09
C ASP A 30 -5.07 5.84 6.92
N ALA A 31 -4.60 7.09 6.92
CA ALA A 31 -3.68 7.60 5.91
C ALA A 31 -2.31 6.90 5.96
N ARG A 32 -1.82 6.59 7.17
CA ARG A 32 -0.57 5.84 7.36
C ARG A 32 -0.73 4.38 6.90
N LEU A 33 -1.81 3.71 7.32
CA LEU A 33 -2.11 2.34 6.91
C LEU A 33 -2.16 2.20 5.39
N ARG A 34 -2.86 3.12 4.71
CA ARG A 34 -2.96 3.16 3.24
C ARG A 34 -1.59 3.30 2.58
N ALA A 35 -0.74 4.18 3.11
CA ALA A 35 0.60 4.38 2.58
C ALA A 35 1.49 3.14 2.74
N GLU A 36 1.40 2.45 3.89
CA GLU A 36 2.12 1.19 4.12
C GLU A 36 1.66 0.09 3.16
N ILE A 37 0.35 -0.03 2.91
CA ILE A 37 -0.21 -0.98 1.93
C ILE A 37 0.38 -0.76 0.53
N ILE A 38 0.37 0.49 0.06
CA ILE A 38 0.79 0.82 -1.31
C ILE A 38 2.29 0.60 -1.49
N LEU A 39 3.11 0.97 -0.50
CA LEU A 39 4.55 0.73 -0.52
C LEU A 39 4.87 -0.77 -0.55
N ALA A 40 4.17 -1.57 0.24
CA ALA A 40 4.37 -3.01 0.24
C ALA A 40 3.91 -3.66 -1.08
N CYS A 41 2.80 -3.20 -1.65
CA CYS A 41 2.37 -3.63 -3.00
C CYS A 41 3.38 -3.23 -4.09
N ALA A 42 4.00 -2.04 -4.00
CA ALA A 42 5.06 -1.61 -4.92
C ALA A 42 6.35 -2.42 -4.74
N ALA A 43 6.61 -2.94 -3.53
CA ALA A 43 7.70 -3.87 -3.26
C ALA A 43 7.44 -5.30 -3.77
N GLY A 44 6.25 -5.57 -4.32
CA GLY A 44 5.85 -6.90 -4.82
C GLY A 44 5.33 -7.85 -3.74
N GLU A 45 5.05 -7.36 -2.53
CA GLU A 45 4.44 -8.17 -1.48
C GLU A 45 3.01 -8.60 -1.87
N SER A 46 2.62 -9.81 -1.48
CA SER A 46 1.28 -10.32 -1.75
C SER A 46 0.25 -9.60 -0.87
N GLY A 47 -0.95 -9.34 -1.40
CA GLY A 47 -2.01 -8.69 -0.62
C GLY A 47 -2.42 -9.47 0.63
N ASN A 48 -2.14 -10.78 0.69
CA ASN A 48 -2.36 -11.60 1.88
C ASN A 48 -1.33 -11.31 2.97
N ASP A 49 -0.05 -11.24 2.61
CA ASP A 49 1.04 -10.95 3.54
C ASP A 49 0.90 -9.53 4.11
N ILE A 50 0.59 -8.56 3.24
CA ILE A 50 0.32 -7.17 3.65
C ILE A 50 -0.84 -7.10 4.64
N ALA A 51 -1.94 -7.80 4.33
CA ALA A 51 -3.12 -7.86 5.18
C ALA A 51 -2.80 -8.40 6.58
N GLN A 52 -2.06 -9.51 6.67
CA GLN A 52 -1.66 -10.09 7.96
C GLN A 52 -0.71 -9.18 8.73
N ARG A 53 0.32 -8.65 8.06
CA ARG A 53 1.34 -7.79 8.68
C ARG A 53 0.77 -6.48 9.22
N LEU A 54 -0.18 -5.88 8.50
CA LEU A 54 -0.80 -4.61 8.88
C LEU A 54 -2.09 -4.79 9.69
N GLY A 55 -2.51 -6.02 9.98
CA GLY A 55 -3.75 -6.31 10.71
C GLY A 55 -5.00 -5.81 9.97
N THR A 56 -5.00 -5.86 8.65
CA THR A 56 -6.11 -5.38 7.80
C THR A 56 -6.66 -6.49 6.91
N SER A 57 -7.75 -6.22 6.19
CA SER A 57 -8.38 -7.18 5.29
C SER A 57 -7.80 -7.09 3.88
N LYS A 58 -7.74 -8.23 3.17
CA LYS A 58 -7.33 -8.29 1.75
C LYS A 58 -8.18 -7.39 0.84
N ASP A 59 -9.44 -7.16 1.22
CA ASP A 59 -10.36 -6.27 0.51
C ASP A 59 -9.88 -4.81 0.54
N VAL A 60 -9.39 -4.37 1.71
CA VAL A 60 -8.79 -3.04 1.90
C VAL A 60 -7.55 -2.92 1.02
N VAL A 61 -6.67 -3.93 1.04
CA VAL A 61 -5.46 -3.95 0.20
C VAL A 61 -5.81 -3.88 -1.28
N SER A 62 -6.76 -4.71 -1.73
CA SER A 62 -7.20 -4.76 -3.13
C SER A 62 -7.81 -3.44 -3.59
N ARG A 63 -8.59 -2.78 -2.74
CA ARG A 63 -9.20 -1.47 -3.02
C ARG A 63 -8.15 -0.39 -3.24
N TRP A 64 -7.12 -0.33 -2.39
CA TRP A 64 -6.05 0.65 -2.53
C TRP A 64 -5.15 0.35 -3.71
N ARG A 65 -4.86 -0.93 -3.94
CA ARG A 65 -4.11 -1.40 -5.11
C ARG A 65 -4.78 -1.01 -6.42
N GLN A 66 -6.10 -1.19 -6.55
CA GLN A 66 -6.84 -0.74 -7.74
C GLN A 66 -6.81 0.78 -7.90
N ARG A 67 -6.89 1.52 -6.80
CA ARG A 67 -6.89 2.99 -6.84
C ARG A 67 -5.54 3.59 -7.26
N PHE A 68 -4.44 2.89 -6.99
CA PHE A 68 -3.07 3.31 -7.32
C PHE A 68 -2.49 2.65 -8.58
N SER A 69 -3.11 1.57 -9.07
CA SER A 69 -2.69 0.88 -10.30
C SER A 69 -3.23 1.55 -11.59
N LYS A 70 -3.75 2.77 -11.49
CA LYS A 70 -4.43 3.48 -12.59
C LYS A 70 -3.65 4.72 -13.00
#